data_AF-A0A317XVQ7-F1
#
_entry.id   AF-A0A317XVQ7-F1
#
_cell.length_a   1.000
_cell.length_b   1.000
_cell.length_c   1.000
_cell.angle_alpha   90.00
_cell.angle_beta   90.00
_cell.angle_gamma   90.00
#
_symmetry.space_group_name_H-M   'P 1'
#
loop_
_entity.id
_entity.type
_entity.pdbx_description
1 polymer ?
#
loop_
_entity_poly.entity_id
_entity_poly.type
_entity_poly.pdbx_seq_one_letter_code
_entity_poly.pdbx_strand_id
1 'polypeptide(L)'
;MDIFSQLLEMDDEEDREFSKSIVWNYFDQAESTFLKMDTALANTDLLELSTLGHFLKGSSAAVGVIKVRDSCECMQHYGKEHDEDGVSPLSTEEALKKITDTLRDVKVQYKEAEKALKGFYDEEYEEEEETEAAEPETAAAVEAEEEDAESAEAPAATADEAEEPASTPAAKEA
;
A
#
# COMPACT_ATOMS: atom_id res chain seq x y z
N MET A 1 10.22 26.70 11.95
CA MET A 1 10.22 26.71 10.48
C MET A 1 9.55 25.43 10.05
N ASP A 2 8.49 25.54 9.26
CA ASP A 2 7.71 24.39 8.80
C ASP A 2 8.53 23.60 7.77
N ILE A 3 8.53 22.26 7.83
CA ILE A 3 9.29 21.42 6.90
C ILE A 3 8.78 21.59 5.47
N PHE A 4 7.47 21.75 5.30
CA PHE A 4 6.90 21.97 3.97
C PHE A 4 7.36 23.33 3.40
N SER A 5 7.48 24.37 4.22
CA SER A 5 8.05 25.65 3.77
C SER A 5 9.52 25.51 3.34
N GLN A 6 10.32 24.72 4.05
CA GLN A 6 11.71 24.44 3.64
C GLN A 6 11.76 23.71 2.30
N LEU A 7 10.84 22.77 2.06
CA LEU A 7 10.73 22.09 0.77
C LEU A 7 10.38 23.05 -0.37
N LEU A 8 9.48 24.01 -0.13
CA LEU A 8 9.13 25.05 -1.11
C LEU A 8 10.28 26.04 -1.37
N GLU A 9 11.12 26.32 -0.37
CA GLU A 9 12.31 27.16 -0.54
C GLU A 9 13.39 26.52 -1.44
N MET A 10 13.25 25.22 -1.75
CA MET A 10 14.13 24.52 -2.68
C MET A 10 13.67 24.58 -4.14
N ASP A 11 12.45 25.07 -4.40
CA ASP A 11 11.99 25.31 -5.76
C ASP A 11 12.75 26.49 -6.39
N ASP A 12 12.91 26.44 -7.71
CA ASP A 12 13.41 27.59 -8.48
C ASP A 12 12.35 28.71 -8.51
N GLU A 13 12.75 29.98 -8.67
CA GLU A 13 11.84 31.12 -8.58
C GLU A 13 10.67 31.12 -9.59
N GLU A 14 10.78 30.32 -10.65
CA GLU A 14 9.88 30.33 -11.80
C GLU A 14 8.78 29.25 -11.76
N ASP A 15 8.93 28.18 -10.95
CA ASP A 15 7.92 27.12 -10.82
C ASP A 15 7.98 26.37 -9.47
N ARG A 16 7.17 25.30 -9.34
CA ARG A 16 7.15 24.42 -8.15
C ARG A 16 7.47 22.97 -8.51
N GLU A 17 8.24 22.73 -9.56
CA GLU A 17 8.44 21.38 -10.13
C GLU A 17 9.17 20.45 -9.13
N PHE A 18 10.19 20.95 -8.44
CA PHE A 18 10.97 20.14 -7.50
C PHE A 18 10.11 19.65 -6.34
N SER A 19 9.45 20.55 -5.61
CA SER A 19 8.61 20.19 -4.47
C SER A 19 7.42 19.33 -4.90
N LYS A 20 6.81 19.61 -6.06
CA LYS A 20 5.76 18.78 -6.67
C LYS A 20 6.26 17.35 -6.90
N SER A 21 7.45 17.18 -7.48
CA SER A 21 8.01 15.86 -7.74
C SER A 21 8.24 15.03 -6.47
N ILE A 22 8.71 15.66 -5.38
CA ILE A 22 8.91 15.01 -4.09
C ILE A 22 7.57 14.57 -3.48
N VAL A 23 6.55 15.43 -3.57
CA VAL A 23 5.20 15.15 -3.05
C VAL A 23 4.50 14.02 -3.82
N TRP A 24 4.61 14.01 -5.15
CA TRP A 24 4.05 12.91 -5.96
C TRP A 24 4.75 11.59 -5.69
N ASN A 25 6.08 11.61 -5.55
CA ASN A 25 6.82 10.41 -5.19
C ASN A 25 6.44 9.89 -3.80
N TYR A 26 6.15 10.79 -2.85
CA TYR A 26 5.62 10.41 -1.54
C TYR A 26 4.27 9.69 -1.66
N PHE A 27 3.36 10.13 -2.54
CA PHE A 27 2.08 9.44 -2.73
C PHE A 27 2.26 8.00 -3.19
N ASP A 28 3.07 7.79 -4.24
CA ASP A 28 3.34 6.44 -4.75
C ASP A 28 3.97 5.54 -3.67
N GLN A 29 4.91 6.08 -2.90
CA GLN A 29 5.55 5.36 -1.79
C GLN A 29 4.55 5.00 -0.70
N ALA A 30 3.67 5.93 -0.32
CA ALA A 30 2.67 5.72 0.72
C ALA A 30 1.68 4.62 0.32
N GLU A 31 1.10 4.69 -0.88
CA GLU A 31 0.14 3.69 -1.36
C GLU A 31 0.76 2.30 -1.47
N SER A 32 1.98 2.20 -2.04
CA SER A 32 2.71 0.94 -2.09
C SER A 32 3.01 0.39 -0.70
N THR A 33 3.34 1.25 0.26
CA THR A 33 3.65 0.86 1.63
C THR A 33 2.41 0.37 2.37
N PHE A 34 1.25 1.01 2.19
CA PHE A 34 0.00 0.55 2.79
C PHE A 34 -0.39 -0.85 2.38
N LEU A 35 -0.22 -1.20 1.09
CA LEU A 35 -0.48 -2.56 0.62
C LEU A 35 0.43 -3.60 1.30
N LYS A 36 1.69 -3.24 1.52
CA LYS A 36 2.65 -4.10 2.25
C LYS A 36 2.27 -4.21 3.72
N MET A 37 1.84 -3.11 4.34
CA MET A 37 1.39 -3.10 5.74
C MET A 37 0.16 -3.96 5.93
N ASP A 38 -0.83 -3.90 5.03
CA ASP A 38 -2.01 -4.78 5.08
C ASP A 38 -1.62 -6.26 4.99
N THR A 39 -0.68 -6.57 4.10
CA THR A 39 -0.14 -7.93 3.93
C THR A 39 0.60 -8.41 5.18
N ALA A 40 1.48 -7.57 5.74
CA ALA A 40 2.22 -7.87 6.96
C ALA A 40 1.27 -8.04 8.16
N LEU A 41 0.23 -7.22 8.25
CA LEU A 41 -0.79 -7.31 9.29
C LEU A 41 -1.59 -8.62 9.18
N ALA A 42 -2.01 -9.01 7.98
CA ALA A 42 -2.68 -10.29 7.75
C ALA A 42 -1.80 -11.50 8.15
N ASN A 43 -0.48 -11.37 7.94
CA ASN A 43 0.51 -12.39 8.32
C ASN A 43 1.00 -12.26 9.77
N THR A 44 0.52 -11.27 10.53
CA THR A 44 0.97 -11.02 11.91
C THR A 44 2.49 -10.75 12.01
N ASP A 45 3.09 -10.17 10.97
CA ASP A 45 4.53 -9.87 10.90
C ASP A 45 4.84 -8.51 11.54
N LEU A 46 5.01 -8.50 12.87
CA LEU A 46 5.31 -7.30 13.65
C LEU A 46 6.63 -6.62 13.24
N LEU A 47 7.64 -7.40 12.86
CA LEU A 47 8.94 -6.86 12.47
C LEU A 47 8.84 -6.09 11.15
N GLU A 48 8.13 -6.67 10.17
CA GLU A 48 7.87 -6.01 8.90
C GLU A 48 7.00 -4.76 9.09
N LEU A 49 5.96 -4.83 9.93
CA LEU A 49 5.13 -3.67 10.29
C LEU A 49 5.97 -2.53 10.90
N SER A 50 6.90 -2.85 11.79
CA SER A 50 7.83 -1.85 12.36
C SER A 50 8.73 -1.23 11.28
N THR A 51 9.23 -2.05 10.35
CA THR A 51 10.12 -1.61 9.26
C THR A 51 9.39 -0.69 8.28
N LEU A 52 8.18 -1.07 7.87
CA LEU A 52 7.33 -0.28 7.00
C LEU A 52 6.89 1.03 7.68
N GLY A 53 6.55 0.99 8.98
CA GLY A 53 6.25 2.18 9.77
C GLY A 53 7.44 3.15 9.82
N HIS A 54 8.65 2.63 10.03
CA HIS A 54 9.86 3.45 9.99
C HIS A 54 10.11 4.10 8.62
N PHE A 55 9.91 3.33 7.55
CA PHE A 55 10.07 3.81 6.18
C PHE A 55 9.08 4.95 5.87
N LEU A 56 7.79 4.73 6.12
CA LEU A 56 6.75 5.72 5.82
C LEU A 56 6.84 6.96 6.74
N LYS A 57 7.30 6.80 7.99
CA LYS A 57 7.66 7.91 8.88
C LYS A 57 8.70 8.82 8.23
N GLY A 58 9.79 8.24 7.72
CA GLY A 58 10.86 9.01 7.07
C GLY A 58 10.37 9.76 5.83
N SER A 59 9.61 9.08 4.99
CA SER A 59 9.03 9.68 3.78
C SER A 59 8.05 10.81 4.11
N SER A 60 7.14 10.60 5.07
CA SER A 60 6.17 11.61 5.53
C SER A 60 6.85 12.82 6.18
N ALA A 61 7.96 12.60 6.88
CA ALA A 61 8.74 13.70 7.48
C ALA A 61 9.36 14.60 6.41
N ALA A 62 9.81 14.05 5.27
CA ALA A 62 10.44 14.82 4.20
C ALA A 62 9.48 15.80 3.51
N VAL A 63 8.18 15.46 3.44
CA VAL A 63 7.13 16.30 2.85
C VAL A 63 6.35 17.13 3.87
N GLY A 64 6.67 17.02 5.17
CA GLY A 64 5.98 17.78 6.22
C GLY A 64 4.59 17.24 6.60
N VAL A 65 4.26 16.00 6.29
CA VAL A 65 2.98 15.37 6.68
C VAL A 65 3.08 14.82 8.11
N ILE A 66 2.95 15.72 9.09
CA ILE A 66 3.25 15.45 10.50
C ILE A 66 2.34 14.38 11.12
N LYS A 67 1.03 14.40 10.85
CA LYS A 67 0.10 13.41 11.43
C LYS A 67 0.50 11.98 11.05
N VAL A 68 0.70 11.75 9.74
CA VAL A 68 1.12 10.45 9.21
C VAL A 68 2.48 10.03 9.78
N ARG A 69 3.44 10.97 9.88
CA ARG A 69 4.75 10.72 10.50
C ARG A 69 4.60 10.18 11.93
N ASP A 70 3.79 10.86 12.75
CA ASP A 70 3.65 10.54 14.18
C ASP A 70 2.92 9.21 14.39
N SER A 71 1.85 8.95 13.63
CA SER A 71 1.18 7.66 13.68
C SER A 71 2.06 6.51 13.14
N CYS A 72 2.91 6.77 12.15
CA CYS A 72 3.91 5.79 11.69
C CYS A 72 5.01 5.52 12.73
N GLU A 73 5.38 6.52 13.55
CA GLU A 73 6.27 6.31 14.69
C GLU A 73 5.64 5.41 15.76
N CYS A 74 4.36 5.62 16.07
CA CYS A 74 3.61 4.73 16.97
C CYS A 74 3.60 3.29 16.42
N MET A 75 3.30 3.10 15.14
CA MET A 75 3.32 1.79 14.50
C MET A 75 4.71 1.14 14.51
N GLN A 76 5.78 1.93 14.35
CA GLN A 76 7.15 1.45 14.52
C GLN A 76 7.38 0.90 15.94
N HIS A 77 6.89 1.59 16.98
CA HIS A 77 7.02 1.14 18.37
C HIS A 77 6.18 -0.11 18.65
N TYR A 78 4.92 -0.13 18.21
CA TYR A 78 4.05 -1.28 18.39
C TYR A 78 4.59 -2.53 17.70
N GLY A 79 5.19 -2.41 16.51
CA GLY A 79 5.83 -3.54 15.82
C GLY A 79 7.06 -4.09 16.54
N LYS A 80 7.62 -3.36 17.53
CA LYS A 80 8.67 -3.83 18.44
C LYS A 80 8.12 -4.30 19.78
N GLU A 81 6.80 -4.47 19.87
CA GLU A 81 6.08 -4.82 21.11
C GLU A 81 6.28 -3.78 22.23
N HIS A 82 6.43 -2.50 21.85
CA HIS A 82 6.47 -1.38 22.78
C HIS A 82 5.26 -0.46 22.55
N ASP A 83 4.79 0.22 23.59
CA ASP A 83 3.71 1.20 23.53
C ASP A 83 4.14 2.49 22.80
N GLU A 84 3.23 3.46 22.71
CA GLU A 84 3.44 4.75 22.04
C GLU A 84 4.67 5.51 22.54
N ASP A 85 5.04 5.31 23.80
CA ASP A 85 6.24 5.91 24.42
C ASP A 85 7.57 5.26 23.95
N GLY A 86 7.49 4.14 23.23
CA GLY A 86 8.62 3.39 22.68
C GLY A 86 9.40 2.56 23.71
N VAL A 87 8.93 2.45 24.95
CA VAL A 87 9.63 1.81 26.08
C VAL A 87 8.74 0.81 26.84
N SER A 88 7.47 1.15 27.07
CA SER A 88 6.53 0.33 27.82
C SER A 88 6.23 -0.95 27.03
N PRO A 89 6.45 -2.15 27.58
CA PRO A 89 6.24 -3.38 26.85
C PRO A 89 4.75 -3.65 26.62
N LEU A 90 4.42 -4.23 25.48
CA LEU A 90 3.10 -4.74 25.10
C LEU A 90 3.15 -6.25 24.87
N SER A 91 2.03 -6.93 25.06
CA SER A 91 1.87 -8.26 24.49
C SER A 91 1.69 -8.19 22.97
N THR A 92 2.01 -9.27 22.26
CA THR A 92 1.80 -9.39 20.82
C THR A 92 0.35 -9.09 20.41
N GLU A 93 -0.63 -9.54 21.19
CA GLU A 93 -2.06 -9.29 20.92
C GLU A 93 -2.42 -7.81 21.06
N GLU A 94 -1.92 -7.14 22.10
CA GLU A 94 -2.11 -5.70 22.29
C GLU A 94 -1.44 -4.89 21.18
N ALA A 95 -0.22 -5.27 20.80
CA ALA A 95 0.52 -4.66 19.70
C ALA A 95 -0.25 -4.76 18.37
N LEU A 96 -0.74 -5.96 18.01
CA LEU A 96 -1.51 -6.16 16.78
C LEU A 96 -2.81 -5.35 16.76
N LYS A 97 -3.51 -5.29 17.88
CA LYS A 97 -4.72 -4.46 18.00
C LYS A 97 -4.39 -2.98 17.78
N LYS A 98 -3.37 -2.46 18.47
CA LYS A 98 -2.94 -1.06 18.33
C LYS A 98 -2.45 -0.75 16.91
N ILE A 99 -1.70 -1.65 16.28
CA ILE A 99 -1.27 -1.50 14.88
C ILE A 99 -2.47 -1.47 13.95
N THR A 100 -3.47 -2.34 14.13
CA THR A 100 -4.67 -2.38 13.29
C THR A 100 -5.42 -1.05 13.33
N ASP A 101 -5.63 -0.50 14.53
CA ASP A 101 -6.28 0.79 14.69
C ASP A 101 -5.43 1.94 14.14
N THR A 102 -4.12 1.92 14.42
CA THR A 102 -3.19 2.94 13.92
C THR A 102 -3.09 2.93 12.39
N LEU A 103 -3.04 1.77 11.75
CA LEU A 103 -2.97 1.67 10.28
C LEU A 103 -4.22 2.26 9.62
N ARG A 104 -5.40 2.07 10.24
CA ARG A 104 -6.64 2.73 9.79
C ARG A 104 -6.51 4.25 9.88
N ASP A 105 -6.04 4.76 11.01
CA ASP A 105 -5.88 6.20 11.23
C ASP A 105 -4.85 6.81 10.28
N VAL A 106 -3.71 6.15 10.06
CA VAL A 106 -2.65 6.59 9.14
C VAL A 106 -3.21 6.73 7.72
N LYS A 107 -4.02 5.77 7.25
CA LYS A 107 -4.65 5.83 5.92
C LYS A 107 -5.61 7.02 5.78
N VAL A 108 -6.40 7.31 6.81
CA VAL A 108 -7.29 8.48 6.83
C VAL A 108 -6.48 9.78 6.81
N GLN A 109 -5.50 9.90 7.70
CA GLN A 109 -4.63 11.07 7.77
C GLN A 109 -3.86 11.31 6.46
N TYR A 110 -3.43 10.22 5.80
CA TYR A 110 -2.80 10.30 4.49
C TYR A 110 -3.77 10.85 3.44
N LYS A 111 -5.02 10.37 3.37
CA LYS A 111 -6.00 10.89 2.40
C LYS A 111 -6.36 12.36 2.65
N GLU A 112 -6.42 12.80 3.92
CA GLU A 112 -6.54 14.23 4.25
C GLU A 112 -5.36 15.03 3.70
N ALA A 113 -4.13 14.56 3.92
CA ALA A 113 -2.93 15.23 3.47
C ALA A 113 -2.79 15.23 1.94
N GLU A 114 -3.12 14.11 1.30
CA GLU A 114 -3.12 13.96 -0.15
C GLU A 114 -4.09 14.96 -0.80
N LYS A 115 -5.34 15.07 -0.30
CA LYS A 115 -6.31 16.06 -0.78
C LYS A 115 -5.77 17.48 -0.64
N ALA A 116 -5.21 17.83 0.52
CA ALA A 116 -4.67 19.17 0.77
C ALA A 116 -3.47 19.50 -0.13
N LEU A 117 -2.54 18.57 -0.31
CA LEU A 117 -1.35 18.75 -1.14
C LEU A 117 -1.72 18.81 -2.63
N LYS A 118 -2.59 17.93 -3.11
CA LYS A 118 -3.10 18.00 -4.48
C LYS A 118 -3.78 19.35 -4.76
N GLY A 119 -4.66 19.80 -3.87
CA GLY A 119 -5.30 21.12 -3.97
C GLY A 119 -4.34 22.31 -3.89
N PHE A 120 -3.15 22.14 -3.27
CA PHE A 120 -2.12 23.17 -3.27
C PHE A 120 -1.34 23.27 -4.59
N TYR A 121 -1.19 22.16 -5.32
CA TYR A 121 -0.35 22.07 -6.52
C TYR A 121 -1.10 22.10 -7.85
N ASP A 122 -2.40 21.79 -7.88
CA ASP A 122 -3.25 22.04 -9.05
C ASP A 122 -4.22 23.17 -8.68
N GLU A 123 -4.05 24.35 -9.29
CA GLU A 123 -4.85 25.56 -9.03
C GLU A 123 -6.35 25.43 -9.41
N GLU A 124 -6.82 24.25 -9.85
CA GLU A 124 -8.19 23.97 -10.29
C GLU A 124 -8.73 22.58 -9.83
N TYR A 125 -8.51 22.15 -8.59
CA TYR A 125 -9.30 21.00 -8.08
C TYR A 125 -10.76 21.41 -7.80
N GLU A 126 -11.64 21.27 -8.79
CA GLU A 126 -13.07 21.09 -8.55
C GLU A 126 -13.30 19.68 -7.99
N GLU A 127 -14.12 19.57 -6.95
CA GLU A 127 -14.39 18.31 -6.25
C GLU A 127 -15.12 17.32 -7.18
N GLU A 128 -14.45 16.24 -7.57
CA GLU A 128 -15.16 15.03 -8.01
C GLU A 128 -15.69 14.33 -6.76
N GLU A 129 -16.96 14.59 -6.41
CA GLU A 129 -17.70 13.71 -5.52
C GLU A 129 -17.83 12.33 -6.19
N GLU A 130 -17.27 11.29 -5.56
CA GLU A 130 -17.63 9.91 -5.87
C GLU A 130 -19.10 9.69 -5.49
N THR A 131 -20.02 9.92 -6.43
CA THR A 131 -21.39 9.42 -6.31
C THR A 131 -21.39 7.91 -6.57
N GLU A 132 -21.22 7.12 -5.51
CA GLU A 132 -21.57 5.70 -5.52
C GLU A 132 -23.10 5.56 -5.65
N ALA A 133 -23.59 5.48 -6.88
CA ALA A 133 -24.97 5.08 -7.17
C ALA A 133 -25.02 3.55 -7.27
N ALA A 134 -25.20 2.89 -6.14
CA ALA A 134 -25.72 1.53 -6.08
C ALA A 134 -27.25 1.58 -6.29
N GLU A 135 -27.74 1.09 -7.43
CA GLU A 135 -29.15 0.74 -7.61
C GLU A 135 -29.32 -0.78 -7.70
N PRO A 136 -30.28 -1.39 -6.98
CA PRO A 136 -30.64 -2.79 -7.16
C PRO A 136 -31.96 -2.98 -7.94
N GLU A 137 -32.09 -4.19 -8.51
CA GLU A 137 -33.34 -4.88 -8.94
C GLU A 137 -33.99 -4.48 -10.28
N THR A 138 -34.68 -5.31 -11.08
CA THR A 138 -34.77 -6.77 -11.36
C THR A 138 -35.64 -6.94 -12.65
N ALA A 139 -35.50 -8.10 -13.32
CA ALA A 139 -36.51 -8.86 -14.10
C ALA A 139 -36.96 -8.45 -15.54
N ALA A 140 -36.39 -9.18 -16.51
CA ALA A 140 -37.02 -10.12 -17.47
C ALA A 140 -37.95 -9.67 -18.63
N ALA A 141 -37.52 -9.99 -19.87
CA ALA A 141 -38.30 -10.64 -20.96
C ALA A 141 -37.30 -11.11 -22.06
N VAL A 142 -36.91 -12.39 -22.09
CA VAL A 142 -37.28 -13.42 -23.09
C VAL A 142 -37.52 -12.92 -24.51
N GLU A 143 -36.64 -13.27 -25.46
CA GLU A 143 -37.00 -13.83 -26.77
C GLU A 143 -35.90 -14.82 -27.21
N ALA A 144 -36.35 -15.95 -27.74
CA ALA A 144 -35.55 -17.07 -28.20
C ALA A 144 -35.59 -17.10 -29.74
N GLU A 145 -34.45 -17.36 -30.37
CA GLU A 145 -34.40 -17.99 -31.69
C GLU A 145 -33.28 -19.05 -31.69
N GLU A 146 -33.67 -20.29 -32.00
CA GLU A 146 -32.81 -21.43 -32.32
C GLU A 146 -32.56 -21.49 -33.84
N GLU A 147 -31.37 -21.97 -34.22
CA GLU A 147 -31.01 -22.87 -35.34
C GLU A 147 -29.53 -22.62 -35.69
N ASP A 148 -28.66 -23.57 -36.03
CA ASP A 148 -28.68 -25.03 -36.08
C ASP A 148 -27.20 -25.48 -36.20
N ALA A 149 -26.96 -26.76 -35.96
CA ALA A 149 -25.71 -27.47 -35.75
C ALA A 149 -24.64 -27.42 -36.88
N GLU A 150 -23.38 -27.75 -36.54
CA GLU A 150 -22.83 -29.11 -36.74
C GLU A 150 -21.27 -29.18 -36.82
N SER A 151 -20.71 -30.10 -36.01
CA SER A 151 -19.45 -30.89 -36.20
C SER A 151 -18.07 -30.20 -36.19
N ALA A 152 -16.97 -30.77 -35.68
CA ALA A 152 -16.71 -32.07 -35.05
C ALA A 152 -15.29 -32.10 -34.43
N GLU A 153 -15.11 -33.08 -33.54
CA GLU A 153 -13.89 -33.87 -33.26
C GLU A 153 -12.69 -33.29 -32.48
N ALA A 154 -12.52 -33.84 -31.27
CA ALA A 154 -11.22 -34.13 -30.65
C ALA A 154 -10.67 -35.46 -31.17
N PRO A 155 -9.35 -35.70 -31.05
CA PRO A 155 -8.99 -36.72 -30.05
C PRO A 155 -7.72 -36.40 -29.23
N ALA A 156 -7.57 -37.22 -28.20
CA ALA A 156 -6.62 -37.17 -27.11
C ALA A 156 -5.29 -37.90 -27.36
N ALA A 157 -4.43 -37.82 -26.33
CA ALA A 157 -3.27 -38.66 -25.98
C ALA A 157 -1.95 -38.32 -26.72
N THR A 158 -0.76 -38.41 -26.12
CA THR A 158 -0.23 -39.38 -25.14
C THR A 158 0.88 -38.79 -24.26
N ALA A 159 1.03 -39.37 -23.07
CA ALA A 159 2.23 -39.30 -22.23
C ALA A 159 3.41 -40.06 -22.87
N ASP A 160 4.66 -39.70 -22.54
CA ASP A 160 5.72 -40.69 -22.28
C ASP A 160 6.99 -40.09 -21.62
N GLU A 161 7.47 -40.85 -20.62
CA GLU A 161 8.85 -41.11 -20.13
C GLU A 161 9.80 -39.94 -19.76
N ALA A 162 10.23 -39.76 -18.49
CA ALA A 162 11.08 -40.61 -17.63
C ALA A 162 12.56 -40.65 -18.05
N GLU A 163 13.44 -39.93 -17.32
CA GLU A 163 14.74 -40.46 -16.86
C GLU A 163 15.40 -39.51 -15.83
N GLU A 164 15.42 -39.93 -14.55
CA GLU A 164 16.58 -39.70 -13.67
C GLU A 164 17.52 -40.89 -13.88
N PRO A 165 18.85 -40.70 -13.79
CA PRO A 165 19.45 -41.05 -12.50
C PRO A 165 20.59 -40.12 -12.02
N ALA A 166 20.68 -40.09 -10.70
CA ALA A 166 21.73 -39.51 -9.87
C ALA A 166 23.17 -39.84 -10.30
N SER A 167 24.09 -38.89 -10.04
CA SER A 167 25.45 -39.20 -9.60
C SER A 167 25.99 -38.11 -8.68
N THR A 168 26.47 -38.55 -7.53
CA THR A 168 26.93 -37.81 -6.35
C THR A 168 28.45 -37.45 -6.48
N PRO A 169 29.16 -37.07 -5.40
CA PRO A 169 29.75 -35.74 -5.15
C PRO A 169 31.28 -35.68 -5.36
N ALA A 170 31.89 -34.48 -5.34
CA ALA A 170 33.33 -34.36 -5.05
C ALA A 170 33.76 -32.96 -4.57
N ALA A 171 34.49 -32.99 -3.43
CA ALA A 171 35.59 -32.14 -2.98
C ALA A 171 35.33 -30.62 -2.81
N LYS A 172 35.35 -30.06 -1.59
CA LYS A 172 36.52 -29.84 -0.70
C LYS A 172 37.62 -29.02 -1.38
N GLU A 173 37.78 -27.78 -0.91
CA GLU A 173 39.00 -26.98 -0.72
C GLU A 173 38.53 -25.51 -0.57
N ALA A 174 39.05 -24.66 0.32
CA ALA A 174 40.00 -24.73 1.42
C ALA A 174 39.73 -23.49 2.29
#